data_AF-A0A4R3MBN3-F1
#
_entry.id   AF-A0A4R3MBN3-F1
#
_cell.length_a   1.000
_cell.length_b   1.000
_cell.length_c   1.000
_cell.angle_alpha   90.00
_cell.angle_beta   90.00
_cell.angle_gamma   90.00
#
_symmetry.space_group_name_H-M   'P 1'
#
loop_
_entity.id
_entity.type
_entity.pdbx_description
1 polymer ?
#
loop_
_entity_poly.entity_id
_entity_poly.type
_entity_poly.pdbx_seq_one_letter_code
_entity_poly.pdbx_strand_id
1 'polypeptide(L)'
;MKANFYGYYPPTVEQYKHLWSEGLIVLDANVLLNLYRLPTVARDELMGVLELLKDRLWIPHQVALEFQRRRLTVIASERKTTEDALKATRDLVGDIRKKVDALQIDKRGLGLESQSLLTELEKANNQLLGAIESAHRAQIDISASDPVRDRLDLLLQGCVGASPTSQADLDDLMLNGEDRFKEKIPPGFADIDKDKNPNDATFIFDQIKYPRKFGDLILWRQIIQYVKSANTKIVLLVTDDRKEDWWWREQGKTIGPHPELAREIRREGAVELFWMYSSVQFVEHANKYYSANVSQESVAEIEQVTLSDPTPWAEFYAGQLSRLSFPHAAGPSEHDPLADLVDRRAIDHAVKRWLEHGGEFVESNPHGFPDFLISSDDDVHGYEVAYLRQIDRKVSFPAVANRLLRGYIEIQEGRLSNFTLIIVITEGDFLRIWHTERESELSQRLSRILRKYPVGAIIVGTVLSEEFQVLAHLENPAIGEDDIY
;
A
#
# COMPACT_ATOMS: atom_id res chain seq x y z
N MET A 1 6.30 -9.13 -36.20
CA MET A 1 6.64 -8.46 -34.92
C MET A 1 6.15 -9.27 -33.72
N LYS A 2 4.84 -9.47 -33.51
CA LYS A 2 4.28 -10.20 -32.36
C LYS A 2 4.97 -11.52 -32.00
N ALA A 3 5.26 -12.40 -32.96
CA ALA A 3 5.89 -13.69 -32.70
C ALA A 3 7.29 -13.62 -32.05
N ASN A 4 8.06 -12.56 -32.32
CA ASN A 4 9.41 -12.38 -31.77
C ASN A 4 9.45 -11.50 -30.50
N PHE A 5 8.36 -10.78 -30.22
CA PHE A 5 8.25 -9.79 -29.14
C PHE A 5 7.03 -10.05 -28.24
N TYR A 6 6.58 -11.30 -28.13
CA TYR A 6 5.35 -11.67 -27.40
C TYR A 6 5.33 -11.19 -25.95
N GLY A 7 6.48 -11.10 -25.27
CA GLY A 7 6.59 -10.58 -23.90
C GLY A 7 6.18 -9.10 -23.75
N TYR A 8 6.03 -8.35 -24.85
CA TYR A 8 5.55 -6.97 -24.86
C TYR A 8 4.05 -6.84 -25.14
N TYR A 9 3.33 -7.95 -25.30
CA TYR A 9 1.91 -7.93 -25.61
C TYR A 9 1.11 -8.61 -24.49
N PRO A 10 0.05 -7.95 -23.97
CA PRO A 10 -0.85 -8.61 -23.04
C PRO A 10 -1.63 -9.73 -23.75
N PRO A 11 -2.08 -10.77 -23.01
CA PRO A 11 -2.93 -11.82 -23.54
C PRO A 11 -4.21 -11.26 -24.17
N THR A 12 -4.69 -11.93 -25.22
CA THR A 12 -6.02 -11.68 -25.77
C THR A 12 -7.10 -12.22 -24.83
N VAL A 13 -8.36 -11.83 -25.06
CA VAL A 13 -9.51 -12.33 -24.28
C VAL A 13 -9.58 -13.87 -24.30
N GLU A 14 -9.33 -14.50 -25.45
CA GLU A 14 -9.31 -15.96 -25.58
C GLU A 14 -8.11 -16.58 -24.84
N GLN A 15 -6.94 -15.94 -24.89
CA GLN A 15 -5.78 -16.39 -24.12
C GLN A 15 -6.02 -16.27 -22.61
N TYR A 16 -6.71 -15.23 -22.13
CA TYR A 16 -7.11 -15.15 -20.72
C TYR A 16 -8.05 -16.28 -20.32
N LYS A 17 -8.99 -16.68 -21.18
CA LYS A 17 -9.84 -17.85 -20.90
C LYS A 17 -9.00 -19.12 -20.79
N HIS A 18 -8.04 -19.34 -21.68
CA HIS A 18 -7.15 -20.51 -21.63
C HIS A 18 -6.24 -20.49 -20.39
N LEU A 19 -5.70 -19.33 -20.05
CA LEU A 19 -4.93 -19.11 -18.82
C LEU A 19 -5.74 -19.54 -17.60
N TRP A 20 -7.01 -19.14 -17.55
CA TRP A 20 -7.90 -19.48 -16.47
C TRP A 20 -8.47 -20.89 -16.55
N SER A 21 -8.58 -21.56 -17.69
CA SER A 21 -9.13 -22.93 -17.78
C SER A 21 -8.07 -24.03 -17.61
N GLU A 22 -6.84 -23.80 -18.08
CA GLU A 22 -5.81 -24.84 -18.23
C GLU A 22 -4.48 -24.49 -17.55
N GLY A 23 -4.22 -23.21 -17.25
CA GLY A 23 -2.92 -22.76 -16.75
C GLY A 23 -2.52 -23.34 -15.40
N LEU A 24 -1.25 -23.75 -15.27
CA LEU A 24 -0.64 -24.01 -13.97
C LEU A 24 -0.61 -22.71 -13.17
N ILE A 25 -1.16 -22.71 -11.96
CA ILE A 25 -1.17 -21.57 -11.06
C ILE A 25 -0.02 -21.76 -10.08
N VAL A 26 0.93 -20.84 -10.15
CA VAL A 26 2.08 -20.77 -9.26
C VAL A 26 1.86 -19.66 -8.26
N LEU A 27 1.94 -19.96 -6.96
CA LEU A 27 1.82 -18.96 -5.91
C LEU A 27 3.21 -18.56 -5.39
N ASP A 28 3.37 -17.29 -5.09
CA ASP A 28 4.54 -16.76 -4.38
C ASP A 28 4.35 -16.83 -2.85
N ALA A 29 5.44 -16.76 -2.10
CA ALA A 29 5.42 -16.83 -0.64
C ALA A 29 4.70 -15.65 0.00
N ASN A 30 4.78 -14.45 -0.60
CA ASN A 30 4.09 -13.26 -0.08
C ASN A 30 2.56 -13.43 -0.10
N VAL A 31 1.99 -14.06 -1.12
CA VAL A 31 0.56 -14.38 -1.22
C VAL A 31 0.14 -15.31 -0.07
N LEU A 32 0.95 -16.34 0.20
CA LEU A 32 0.69 -17.28 1.30
C LEU A 32 0.84 -16.62 2.67
N LEU A 33 1.83 -15.74 2.84
CA LEU A 33 2.06 -15.00 4.08
C LEU A 33 0.95 -13.97 4.36
N ASN A 34 0.37 -13.37 3.32
CA ASN A 34 -0.73 -12.42 3.44
C ASN A 34 -1.99 -13.03 4.08
N LEU A 35 -2.16 -14.36 4.03
CA LEU A 35 -3.23 -15.05 4.75
C LEU A 35 -3.18 -14.82 6.27
N TYR A 36 -2.01 -14.50 6.86
CA TYR A 36 -1.93 -14.16 8.28
C TYR A 36 -2.31 -12.71 8.60
N ARG A 37 -2.26 -11.83 7.59
CA ARG A 37 -2.54 -10.40 7.70
C ARG A 37 -4.00 -10.06 7.41
N LEU A 38 -4.68 -10.91 6.65
CA LEU A 38 -6.06 -10.71 6.25
C LEU A 38 -7.05 -10.91 7.41
N PRO A 39 -8.12 -10.10 7.47
CA PRO A 39 -9.29 -10.41 8.29
C PRO A 39 -9.85 -11.80 7.96
N THR A 40 -10.49 -12.45 8.95
CA THR A 40 -10.97 -13.84 8.83
C THR A 40 -11.82 -14.08 7.58
N VAL A 41 -12.76 -13.17 7.26
CA VAL A 41 -13.64 -13.31 6.09
C VAL A 41 -12.84 -13.28 4.78
N ALA A 42 -12.00 -12.27 4.58
CA ALA A 42 -11.18 -12.15 3.37
C ALA A 42 -10.19 -13.30 3.22
N ARG A 43 -9.63 -13.79 4.33
CA ARG A 43 -8.77 -14.98 4.36
C ARG A 43 -9.50 -16.23 3.93
N ASP A 44 -10.71 -16.46 4.45
CA ASP A 44 -11.50 -17.65 4.14
C ASP A 44 -11.98 -17.63 2.69
N GLU A 45 -12.36 -16.47 2.17
CA GLU A 45 -12.72 -16.30 0.75
C GLU A 45 -11.54 -16.52 -0.19
N LEU A 46 -10.35 -15.95 0.11
CA LEU A 46 -9.13 -16.22 -0.66
C LEU A 46 -8.75 -17.70 -0.62
N MET A 47 -8.82 -18.33 0.56
CA MET A 47 -8.55 -19.75 0.69
C MET A 47 -9.56 -20.60 -0.11
N GLY A 48 -10.84 -20.21 -0.12
CA GLY A 48 -11.87 -20.88 -0.93
C GLY A 48 -11.58 -20.81 -2.43
N VAL A 49 -11.02 -19.69 -2.92
CA VAL A 49 -10.56 -19.58 -4.32
C VAL A 49 -9.41 -20.54 -4.60
N LEU A 50 -8.43 -20.63 -3.69
CA LEU A 50 -7.31 -21.56 -3.84
C LEU A 50 -7.79 -23.02 -3.81
N GLU A 51 -8.71 -23.37 -2.90
CA GLU A 51 -9.32 -24.70 -2.79
C GLU A 51 -10.08 -25.09 -4.07
N LEU A 52 -10.80 -24.15 -4.70
CA LEU A 52 -11.48 -24.37 -5.97
C LEU A 52 -10.51 -24.71 -7.10
N LEU A 53 -9.28 -24.18 -7.04
CA LEU A 53 -8.26 -24.28 -8.09
C LEU A 53 -7.14 -25.28 -7.74
N LYS A 54 -7.31 -26.07 -6.67
CA LYS A 54 -6.28 -26.94 -6.07
C LYS A 54 -5.55 -27.84 -7.07
N ASP A 55 -6.28 -28.40 -8.05
CA ASP A 55 -5.73 -29.37 -9.00
C ASP A 55 -4.75 -28.73 -10.00
N ARG A 56 -4.66 -27.40 -9.98
CA ARG A 56 -3.77 -26.60 -10.83
C ARG A 56 -2.77 -25.78 -10.02
N LEU A 57 -2.79 -25.89 -8.69
CA LEU A 57 -1.82 -25.22 -7.84
C LEU A 57 -0.50 -25.99 -7.83
N TRP A 58 0.59 -25.24 -7.93
CA TRP A 58 1.93 -25.74 -7.67
C TRP A 58 2.79 -24.63 -7.08
N ILE A 59 3.69 -24.94 -6.16
CA ILE A 59 4.64 -23.94 -5.63
C ILE A 59 6.08 -24.45 -5.68
N PRO A 60 7.06 -23.57 -5.99
CA PRO A 60 8.47 -23.88 -5.83
C PRO A 60 8.81 -24.29 -4.40
N HIS A 61 9.82 -25.15 -4.23
CA HIS A 61 10.34 -25.46 -2.89
C HIS A 61 10.80 -24.19 -2.16
N GLN A 62 11.39 -23.25 -2.88
CA GLN A 62 11.81 -21.95 -2.33
C GLN A 62 10.64 -21.18 -1.72
N VAL A 63 9.45 -21.21 -2.35
CA VAL A 63 8.24 -20.56 -1.83
C VAL A 63 7.80 -21.21 -0.53
N ALA A 64 7.72 -22.55 -0.50
CA ALA A 64 7.35 -23.30 0.71
C ALA A 64 8.35 -23.03 1.86
N LEU A 65 9.65 -23.00 1.56
CA LEU A 65 10.71 -22.73 2.53
C LEU A 65 10.63 -21.30 3.08
N GLU A 66 10.40 -20.30 2.22
CA GLU A 66 10.23 -18.92 2.66
C GLU A 66 9.00 -18.73 3.52
N PHE A 67 7.87 -19.32 3.12
CA PHE A 67 6.65 -19.34 3.91
C PHE A 67 6.89 -19.93 5.31
N GLN A 68 7.48 -21.13 5.38
CA GLN A 68 7.75 -21.79 6.66
C GLN A 68 8.69 -20.94 7.52
N ARG A 69 9.75 -20.35 6.96
CA ARG A 69 10.68 -19.54 7.76
C ARG A 69 10.09 -18.22 8.25
N ARG A 70 9.17 -17.61 7.50
CA ARG A 70 8.67 -16.25 7.78
C ARG A 70 7.32 -16.21 8.48
N ARG A 71 6.48 -17.25 8.41
CA ARG A 71 5.11 -17.22 8.96
C ARG A 71 5.02 -16.75 10.41
N LEU A 72 5.91 -17.23 11.29
CA LEU A 72 5.90 -16.86 12.71
C LEU A 72 6.31 -15.39 12.93
N THR A 73 7.23 -14.89 12.10
CA THR A 73 7.61 -13.47 12.11
C THR A 73 6.45 -12.60 11.67
N VAL A 74 5.70 -13.00 10.64
CA VAL A 74 4.50 -12.28 10.18
C VAL A 74 3.41 -12.31 11.25
N ILE A 75 3.15 -13.47 11.87
CA ILE A 75 2.19 -13.55 12.99
C ILE A 75 2.61 -12.61 14.12
N ALA A 76 3.90 -12.61 14.50
CA ALA A 76 4.41 -11.72 15.54
C ALA A 76 4.23 -10.23 15.17
N SER A 77 4.51 -9.85 13.92
CA SER A 77 4.39 -8.45 13.48
C SER A 77 2.95 -7.96 13.47
N GLU A 78 2.00 -8.79 13.06
CA GLU A 78 0.57 -8.45 13.07
C GLU A 78 0.05 -8.25 14.49
N ARG A 79 0.43 -9.14 15.43
CA ARG A 79 0.10 -9.00 16.85
C ARG A 79 0.68 -7.73 17.44
N LYS A 80 1.97 -7.48 17.17
CA LYS A 80 2.68 -6.29 17.65
C LYS A 80 2.02 -5.00 17.16
N THR A 81 1.60 -4.94 15.90
CA THR A 81 0.89 -3.77 15.35
C THR A 81 -0.37 -3.45 16.16
N THR A 82 -1.10 -4.48 16.58
CA THR A 82 -2.32 -4.30 17.37
C THR A 82 -2.01 -3.99 18.85
N GLU A 83 -0.95 -4.56 19.42
CA GLU A 83 -0.44 -4.19 20.75
C GLU A 83 0.01 -2.73 20.80
N ASP A 84 0.73 -2.27 19.79
CA ASP A 84 1.19 -0.88 19.63
C ASP A 84 -0.03 0.05 19.48
N ALA A 85 -1.04 -0.35 18.71
CA ALA A 85 -2.31 0.39 18.60
C ALA A 85 -3.04 0.47 19.94
N LEU A 86 -3.17 -0.66 20.67
CA LEU A 86 -3.77 -0.67 22.02
C LEU A 86 -3.05 0.27 22.97
N LYS A 87 -1.71 0.26 22.95
CA LYS A 87 -0.91 1.15 23.78
C LYS A 87 -1.17 2.62 23.41
N ALA A 88 -1.11 2.96 22.12
CA ALA A 88 -1.36 4.31 21.65
C ALA A 88 -2.78 4.81 22.01
N THR A 89 -3.80 3.98 21.87
CA THR A 89 -5.19 4.31 22.24
C THR A 89 -5.36 4.48 23.75
N ARG A 90 -4.65 3.70 24.58
CA ARG A 90 -4.65 3.90 26.05
C ARG A 90 -4.01 5.23 26.43
N ASP A 91 -2.90 5.58 25.79
CA ASP A 91 -2.14 6.79 26.13
C ASP A 91 -2.83 8.08 25.64
N LEU A 92 -3.57 8.02 24.51
CA LEU A 92 -4.22 9.17 23.85
C LEU A 92 -5.07 10.02 24.80
N VAL A 93 -5.99 9.39 25.54
CA VAL A 93 -6.91 10.13 26.42
C VAL A 93 -6.17 10.72 27.62
N GLY A 94 -5.17 10.01 28.14
CA GLY A 94 -4.32 10.52 29.21
C GLY A 94 -3.57 11.79 28.78
N ASP A 95 -3.09 11.83 27.54
CA ASP A 95 -2.37 12.98 26.99
C ASP A 95 -3.30 14.15 26.65
N ILE A 96 -4.50 13.88 26.13
CA ILE A 96 -5.53 14.92 25.92
C ILE A 96 -5.92 15.52 27.26
N ARG A 97 -6.19 14.70 28.28
CA ARG A 97 -6.57 15.15 29.62
C ARG A 97 -5.53 16.07 30.24
N LYS A 98 -4.24 15.69 30.19
CA LYS A 98 -3.14 16.55 30.68
C LYS A 98 -3.12 17.91 29.99
N LYS A 99 -3.35 17.96 28.67
CA LYS A 99 -3.36 19.22 27.91
C LYS A 99 -4.58 20.09 28.27
N VAL A 100 -5.75 19.49 28.43
CA VAL A 100 -6.97 20.18 28.86
C VAL A 100 -6.83 20.74 30.27
N ASP A 101 -6.35 19.92 31.21
CA ASP A 101 -6.09 20.32 32.61
C ASP A 101 -5.09 21.50 32.68
N ALA A 102 -4.05 21.48 31.83
CA ALA A 102 -3.06 22.55 31.76
C ALA A 102 -3.63 23.88 31.26
N LEU A 103 -4.65 23.85 30.39
CA LEU A 103 -5.29 25.06 29.86
C LEU A 103 -6.21 25.74 30.88
N GLN A 104 -6.64 25.02 31.93
CA GLN A 104 -7.56 25.50 32.96
C GLN A 104 -8.82 26.15 32.38
N ILE A 105 -9.40 25.52 31.34
CA ILE A 105 -10.48 26.09 30.53
C ILE A 105 -11.71 26.42 31.39
N ASP A 106 -12.01 25.58 32.37
CA ASP A 106 -13.09 25.79 33.35
C ASP A 106 -12.89 27.05 34.20
N LYS A 107 -11.64 27.46 34.46
CA LYS A 107 -11.32 28.67 35.22
C LYS A 107 -11.39 29.95 34.38
N ARG A 108 -11.50 29.83 33.06
CA ARG A 108 -11.56 30.98 32.14
C ARG A 108 -12.97 31.55 31.96
N GLY A 109 -13.98 30.99 32.64
CA GLY A 109 -15.34 31.55 32.68
C GLY A 109 -16.13 31.42 31.37
N LEU A 110 -15.73 30.49 30.49
CA LEU A 110 -16.34 30.30 29.16
C LEU A 110 -17.64 29.49 29.17
N GLY A 111 -18.13 29.06 30.35
CA GLY A 111 -19.35 28.22 30.46
C GLY A 111 -19.21 26.82 29.85
N LEU A 112 -17.99 26.39 29.54
CA LEU A 112 -17.69 25.04 29.03
C LEU A 112 -17.49 24.07 30.20
N GLU A 113 -18.15 22.91 30.14
CA GLU A 113 -17.94 21.81 31.08
C GLU A 113 -16.89 20.85 30.52
N SER A 114 -15.60 21.19 30.60
CA SER A 114 -14.54 20.36 29.99
C SER A 114 -14.51 18.93 30.58
N GLN A 115 -14.93 18.77 31.83
CA GLN A 115 -14.98 17.47 32.50
C GLN A 115 -16.03 16.51 31.93
N SER A 116 -17.19 17.00 31.46
CA SER A 116 -18.21 16.14 30.85
C SER A 116 -17.76 15.66 29.47
N LEU A 117 -17.18 16.56 28.66
CA LEU A 117 -16.57 16.21 27.37
C LEU A 117 -15.42 15.20 27.50
N LEU A 118 -14.55 15.37 28.52
CA LEU A 118 -13.49 14.39 28.81
C LEU A 118 -14.06 13.03 29.21
N THR A 119 -15.17 13.00 29.94
CA THR A 119 -15.84 11.75 30.34
C THR A 119 -16.46 11.04 29.13
N GLU A 120 -17.07 11.78 28.21
CA GLU A 120 -17.59 11.22 26.94
C GLU A 120 -16.46 10.68 26.06
N LEU A 121 -15.34 11.41 25.97
CA LEU A 121 -14.15 10.95 25.28
C LEU A 121 -13.56 9.68 25.91
N GLU A 122 -13.45 9.62 27.24
CA GLU A 122 -13.01 8.42 27.97
C GLU A 122 -13.94 7.22 27.65
N LYS A 123 -15.26 7.45 27.61
CA LYS A 123 -16.23 6.41 27.25
C LYS A 123 -16.06 5.92 25.81
N ALA A 124 -15.95 6.83 24.85
CA ALA A 124 -15.73 6.48 23.44
C ALA A 124 -14.38 5.73 23.26
N ASN A 125 -13.33 6.17 23.95
CA ASN A 125 -12.04 5.51 23.92
C ASN A 125 -12.07 4.11 24.52
N ASN A 126 -12.83 3.88 25.60
CA ASN A 126 -13.01 2.56 26.18
C ASN A 126 -13.76 1.61 25.23
N GLN A 127 -14.74 2.12 24.47
CA GLN A 127 -15.41 1.33 23.43
C GLN A 127 -14.43 0.96 22.32
N LEU A 128 -13.60 1.90 21.87
CA LEU A 128 -12.56 1.67 20.88
C LEU A 128 -11.52 0.65 21.37
N LEU A 129 -11.06 0.76 22.62
CA LEU A 129 -10.16 -0.21 23.25
C LEU A 129 -10.79 -1.61 23.25
N GLY A 130 -12.06 -1.73 23.63
CA GLY A 130 -12.77 -3.01 23.59
C GLY A 130 -12.84 -3.62 22.18
N ALA A 131 -13.00 -2.79 21.15
CA ALA A 131 -12.97 -3.24 19.75
C ALA A 131 -11.58 -3.71 19.33
N ILE A 132 -10.52 -2.95 19.60
CA ILE A 132 -9.14 -3.31 19.26
C ILE A 132 -8.70 -4.56 20.04
N GLU A 133 -9.06 -4.70 21.32
CA GLU A 133 -8.77 -5.90 22.12
C GLU A 133 -9.49 -7.14 21.59
N SER A 134 -10.70 -6.97 21.06
CA SER A 134 -11.44 -8.07 20.41
C SER A 134 -10.79 -8.48 19.10
N ALA A 135 -10.34 -7.51 18.29
CA ALA A 135 -9.55 -7.78 17.08
C ALA A 135 -8.22 -8.49 17.40
N HIS A 136 -7.48 -8.02 18.40
CA HIS A 136 -6.23 -8.63 18.86
C HIS A 136 -6.41 -10.08 19.32
N ARG A 137 -7.51 -10.38 20.05
CA ARG A 137 -7.82 -11.74 20.49
C ARG A 137 -8.26 -12.66 19.35
N ALA A 138 -8.83 -12.10 18.29
CA ALA A 138 -9.23 -12.85 17.09
C ALA A 138 -8.05 -13.14 16.15
N GLN A 139 -6.92 -12.44 16.29
CA GLN A 139 -5.70 -12.72 15.52
C GLN A 139 -5.12 -14.09 15.87
N ILE A 140 -4.51 -14.72 14.88
CA ILE A 140 -3.74 -15.95 15.07
C ILE A 140 -2.57 -15.63 16.01
N ASP A 141 -2.32 -16.54 16.94
CA ASP A 141 -1.18 -16.44 17.87
C ASP A 141 -0.10 -17.45 17.50
N ILE A 142 1.13 -17.17 17.95
CA ILE A 142 2.22 -18.13 17.90
C ILE A 142 1.89 -19.22 18.92
N SER A 143 1.21 -20.25 18.45
CA SER A 143 0.77 -21.36 19.27
C SER A 143 1.11 -22.70 18.62
N ALA A 144 0.84 -23.79 19.34
CA ALA A 144 1.00 -25.13 18.78
C ALA A 144 0.00 -25.43 17.64
N SER A 145 -1.12 -24.70 17.55
CA SER A 145 -2.13 -24.82 16.50
C SER A 145 -2.02 -23.64 15.53
N ASP A 146 -1.94 -23.95 14.23
CA ASP A 146 -1.84 -22.98 13.15
C ASP A 146 -2.86 -23.35 12.06
N PRO A 147 -4.12 -22.89 12.17
CA PRO A 147 -5.19 -23.34 11.28
C PRO A 147 -4.99 -22.90 9.82
N VAL A 148 -4.21 -21.82 9.59
CA VAL A 148 -3.87 -21.37 8.23
C VAL A 148 -2.86 -22.31 7.61
N ARG A 149 -1.77 -22.63 8.34
CA ARG A 149 -0.81 -23.62 7.88
C ARG A 149 -1.46 -24.99 7.67
N ASP A 150 -2.29 -25.46 8.60
CA ASP A 150 -2.91 -26.78 8.50
C ASP A 150 -3.81 -26.91 7.25
N ARG A 151 -4.53 -25.84 6.89
CA ARG A 151 -5.29 -25.78 5.62
C ARG A 151 -4.38 -25.73 4.40
N LEU A 152 -3.31 -24.94 4.43
CA LEU A 152 -2.33 -24.86 3.35
C LEU A 152 -1.59 -26.19 3.14
N ASP A 153 -1.25 -26.91 4.21
CA ASP A 153 -0.61 -28.22 4.15
C ASP A 153 -1.50 -29.24 3.43
N LEU A 154 -2.81 -29.22 3.70
CA LEU A 154 -3.78 -30.05 2.98
C LEU A 154 -3.93 -29.63 1.51
N LEU A 155 -4.05 -28.32 1.26
CA LEU A 155 -4.24 -27.76 -0.07
C LEU A 155 -3.04 -28.03 -0.99
N LEU A 156 -1.82 -27.91 -0.46
CA LEU A 156 -0.56 -27.99 -1.22
C LEU A 156 0.08 -29.39 -1.13
N GLN A 157 -0.64 -30.37 -0.60
CA GLN A 157 -0.15 -31.74 -0.48
C GLN A 157 0.20 -32.31 -1.87
N GLY A 158 1.48 -32.58 -2.11
CA GLY A 158 1.96 -33.08 -3.40
C GLY A 158 2.13 -31.98 -4.47
N CYS A 159 1.86 -30.72 -4.15
CA CYS A 159 1.98 -29.58 -5.06
C CYS A 159 3.27 -28.78 -4.86
N VAL A 160 4.15 -29.21 -3.95
CA VAL A 160 5.44 -28.54 -3.69
C VAL A 160 6.53 -29.14 -4.59
N GLY A 161 7.30 -28.28 -5.25
CA GLY A 161 8.46 -28.68 -6.04
C GLY A 161 9.52 -29.42 -5.23
N ALA A 162 10.38 -30.18 -5.91
CA ALA A 162 11.48 -30.89 -5.28
C ALA A 162 12.47 -29.91 -4.61
N SER A 163 12.96 -30.29 -3.42
CA SER A 163 14.04 -29.56 -2.75
C SER A 163 15.38 -29.84 -3.43
N PRO A 164 16.33 -28.87 -3.41
CA PRO A 164 17.72 -29.17 -3.70
C PRO A 164 18.21 -30.30 -2.78
N THR A 165 18.89 -31.32 -3.31
CA THR A 165 19.37 -32.47 -2.53
C THR A 165 20.81 -32.30 -2.05
N SER A 166 21.51 -31.32 -2.60
CA SER A 166 22.89 -31.01 -2.26
C SER A 166 23.18 -29.51 -2.40
N GLN A 167 24.30 -29.05 -1.83
CA GLN A 167 24.77 -27.68 -2.08
C GLN A 167 25.05 -27.44 -3.58
N ALA A 168 25.55 -28.45 -4.30
CA ALA A 168 25.81 -28.33 -5.74
C ALA A 168 24.52 -28.12 -6.54
N ASP A 169 23.42 -28.77 -6.15
CA ASP A 169 22.10 -28.59 -6.79
C ASP A 169 21.60 -27.15 -6.61
N LEU A 170 21.79 -26.59 -5.40
CA LEU A 170 21.43 -25.20 -5.13
C LEU A 170 22.34 -24.23 -5.89
N ASP A 171 23.65 -24.51 -5.94
CA ASP A 171 24.62 -23.69 -6.65
C ASP A 171 24.34 -23.66 -8.16
N ASP A 172 23.84 -24.75 -8.75
CA ASP A 172 23.35 -24.79 -10.14
C ASP A 172 22.14 -23.87 -10.36
N LEU A 173 21.18 -23.84 -9.43
CA LEU A 173 20.05 -22.90 -9.49
C LEU A 173 20.52 -21.44 -9.40
N MET A 174 21.63 -21.17 -8.71
CA MET A 174 22.20 -19.83 -8.55
C MET A 174 23.23 -19.49 -9.63
N LEU A 175 23.48 -20.38 -10.60
CA LEU A 175 24.52 -20.21 -11.60
C LEU A 175 24.32 -18.90 -12.39
N ASN A 176 25.40 -18.12 -12.49
CA ASN A 176 25.45 -16.78 -13.09
C ASN A 176 24.59 -15.72 -12.38
N GLY A 177 24.09 -15.99 -11.16
CA GLY A 177 23.21 -15.07 -10.44
C GLY A 177 23.82 -13.69 -10.19
N GLU A 178 25.10 -13.63 -9.82
CA GLU A 178 25.81 -12.35 -9.62
C GLU A 178 25.85 -11.51 -10.90
N ASP A 179 26.16 -12.12 -12.03
CA ASP A 179 26.26 -11.41 -13.30
C ASP A 179 24.88 -11.02 -13.83
N ARG A 180 23.86 -11.87 -13.62
CA ARG A 180 22.46 -11.49 -13.89
C ARG A 180 22.07 -10.23 -13.13
N PHE A 181 22.42 -10.13 -11.85
CA PHE A 181 22.05 -8.98 -11.03
C PHE A 181 22.80 -7.71 -11.45
N LYS A 182 24.10 -7.81 -11.78
CA LYS A 182 24.89 -6.69 -12.31
C LYS A 182 24.32 -6.15 -13.62
N GLU A 183 23.93 -7.05 -14.52
CA GLU A 183 23.36 -6.71 -15.83
C GLU A 183 21.85 -6.42 -15.79
N LYS A 184 21.25 -6.36 -14.59
CA LYS A 184 19.81 -6.11 -14.36
C LYS A 184 18.90 -7.09 -15.13
N ILE A 185 19.31 -8.35 -15.19
CA ILE A 185 18.52 -9.45 -15.77
C ILE A 185 17.57 -9.97 -14.68
N PRO A 186 16.25 -9.94 -14.89
CA PRO A 186 15.27 -10.36 -13.89
C PRO A 186 15.16 -11.88 -13.73
N PRO A 187 14.52 -12.38 -12.65
CA PRO A 187 14.15 -11.64 -11.45
C PRO A 187 15.30 -11.65 -10.42
N GLY A 188 15.19 -10.80 -9.39
CA GLY A 188 16.08 -10.76 -8.23
C GLY A 188 17.14 -9.66 -8.23
N PHE A 189 17.34 -8.91 -9.33
CA PHE A 189 18.35 -7.86 -9.35
C PHE A 189 18.05 -6.72 -8.36
N ALA A 190 16.77 -6.53 -8.01
CA ALA A 190 16.36 -5.55 -7.01
C ALA A 190 16.72 -5.98 -5.56
N ASP A 191 17.19 -7.22 -5.36
CA ASP A 191 17.57 -7.79 -4.07
C ASP A 191 19.08 -7.81 -3.83
N ILE A 192 19.88 -7.16 -4.68
CA ILE A 192 21.34 -7.13 -4.57
C ILE A 192 21.83 -6.66 -3.18
N ASP A 193 21.08 -5.77 -2.54
CA ASP A 193 21.41 -5.19 -1.23
C ASP A 193 21.12 -6.11 -0.04
N LYS A 194 20.47 -7.27 -0.24
CA LYS A 194 20.11 -8.21 0.84
C LYS A 194 21.32 -8.91 1.48
N ASP A 195 22.51 -8.80 0.90
CA ASP A 195 23.75 -9.33 1.47
C ASP A 195 24.55 -8.31 2.31
N LYS A 196 24.11 -7.05 2.37
CA LYS A 196 24.78 -5.98 3.14
C LYS A 196 24.86 -6.24 4.63
N ASN A 197 23.90 -6.98 5.21
CA ASN A 197 23.95 -7.42 6.59
C ASN A 197 24.48 -8.86 6.66
N PRO A 198 25.73 -9.10 7.12
CA PRO A 198 26.31 -10.45 7.16
C PRO A 198 25.53 -11.45 8.00
N ASN A 199 24.83 -10.97 9.04
CA ASN A 199 24.04 -11.82 9.94
C ASN A 199 22.76 -12.35 9.28
N ASP A 200 22.28 -11.66 8.24
CA ASP A 200 21.08 -12.04 7.51
C ASP A 200 21.39 -12.54 6.10
N ALA A 201 22.58 -12.30 5.53
CA ALA A 201 22.89 -12.59 4.13
C ALA A 201 22.64 -14.05 3.72
N THR A 202 22.77 -15.01 4.66
CA THR A 202 22.60 -16.44 4.41
C THR A 202 21.83 -17.14 5.52
N PHE A 203 21.23 -18.28 5.22
CA PHE A 203 20.62 -19.17 6.21
C PHE A 203 20.86 -20.64 5.84
N ILE A 204 20.65 -21.55 6.80
CA ILE A 204 20.81 -22.99 6.58
C ILE A 204 19.43 -23.66 6.66
N PHE A 205 19.15 -24.54 5.71
CA PHE A 205 18.01 -25.46 5.74
C PHE A 205 18.46 -26.80 5.18
N ASP A 206 18.12 -27.89 5.88
CA ASP A 206 18.52 -29.26 5.52
C ASP A 206 20.01 -29.40 5.19
N GLN A 207 20.87 -28.80 6.04
CA GLN A 207 22.34 -28.78 5.87
C GLN A 207 22.85 -28.06 4.61
N ILE A 208 21.98 -27.39 3.84
CA ILE A 208 22.31 -26.59 2.67
C ILE A 208 22.31 -25.09 3.04
N LYS A 209 23.30 -24.34 2.55
CA LYS A 209 23.45 -22.90 2.80
C LYS A 209 22.82 -22.10 1.67
N TYR A 210 21.81 -21.32 2.00
CA TYR A 210 21.04 -20.46 1.08
C TYR A 210 21.46 -18.99 1.22
N PRO A 211 21.95 -18.34 0.14
CA PRO A 211 22.09 -16.89 0.08
C PRO A 211 20.74 -16.22 -0.16
N ARG A 212 20.32 -15.32 0.73
CA ARG A 212 18.98 -14.68 0.65
C ARG A 212 18.79 -13.84 -0.60
N LYS A 213 19.85 -13.22 -1.12
CA LYS A 213 19.77 -12.39 -2.33
C LYS A 213 19.34 -13.17 -3.58
N PHE A 214 19.57 -14.48 -3.62
CA PHE A 214 19.19 -15.32 -4.77
C PHE A 214 17.81 -15.98 -4.63
N GLY A 215 17.01 -15.63 -3.61
CA GLY A 215 15.68 -16.23 -3.40
C GLY A 215 14.78 -16.18 -4.64
N ASP A 216 14.62 -14.98 -5.23
CA ASP A 216 13.81 -14.77 -6.44
C ASP A 216 14.35 -15.57 -7.65
N LEU A 217 15.68 -15.68 -7.79
CA LEU A 217 16.31 -16.46 -8.85
C LEU A 217 16.08 -17.97 -8.67
N ILE A 218 16.24 -18.48 -7.45
CA ILE A 218 16.01 -19.90 -7.13
C ILE A 218 14.55 -20.27 -7.41
N LEU A 219 13.61 -19.43 -6.96
CA LEU A 219 12.17 -19.56 -7.23
C LEU A 219 11.93 -19.65 -8.75
N TRP A 220 12.45 -18.68 -9.51
CA TRP A 220 12.27 -18.61 -10.95
C TRP A 220 12.84 -19.82 -11.71
N ARG A 221 14.04 -20.26 -11.32
CA ARG A 221 14.67 -21.46 -11.91
C ARG A 221 13.88 -22.73 -11.61
N GLN A 222 13.33 -22.86 -10.40
CA GLN A 222 12.46 -23.98 -10.05
C GLN A 222 11.17 -23.99 -10.88
N ILE A 223 10.56 -22.82 -11.15
CA ILE A 223 9.42 -22.72 -12.08
C ILE A 223 9.82 -23.25 -13.46
N ILE A 224 10.91 -22.74 -14.04
CA ILE A 224 11.38 -23.14 -15.38
C ILE A 224 11.66 -24.64 -15.46
N GLN A 225 12.35 -25.21 -14.46
CA GLN A 225 12.64 -26.64 -14.41
C GLN A 225 11.35 -27.47 -14.34
N TYR A 226 10.39 -27.08 -13.49
CA TYR A 226 9.13 -27.79 -13.34
C TYR A 226 8.31 -27.77 -14.64
N VAL A 227 8.07 -26.59 -15.23
CA VAL A 227 7.23 -26.47 -16.44
C VAL A 227 7.85 -27.20 -17.63
N LYS A 228 9.19 -27.22 -17.71
CA LYS A 228 9.91 -28.01 -18.71
C LYS A 228 9.68 -29.51 -18.52
N SER A 229 9.82 -30.00 -17.30
CA SER A 229 9.69 -31.43 -16.97
C SER A 229 8.24 -31.94 -17.11
N ALA A 230 7.27 -31.12 -16.73
CA ALA A 230 5.84 -31.42 -16.80
C ALA A 230 5.23 -31.14 -18.18
N ASN A 231 6.02 -30.56 -19.11
CA ASN A 231 5.57 -30.08 -20.42
C ASN A 231 4.38 -29.10 -20.33
N THR A 232 4.38 -28.26 -19.30
CA THR A 232 3.33 -27.26 -19.05
C THR A 232 3.45 -26.10 -20.04
N LYS A 233 2.37 -25.82 -20.77
CA LYS A 233 2.35 -24.76 -21.80
C LYS A 233 1.78 -23.43 -21.35
N ILE A 234 1.01 -23.43 -20.26
CA ILE A 234 0.28 -22.26 -19.78
C ILE A 234 0.57 -22.09 -18.30
N VAL A 235 1.08 -20.92 -17.92
CA VAL A 235 1.54 -20.64 -16.55
C VAL A 235 1.03 -19.28 -16.10
N LEU A 236 0.43 -19.26 -14.92
CA LEU A 236 0.01 -18.05 -14.22
C LEU A 236 0.76 -17.97 -12.89
N LEU A 237 1.60 -16.95 -12.71
CA LEU A 237 2.25 -16.67 -11.42
C LEU A 237 1.45 -15.61 -10.65
N VAL A 238 1.06 -15.91 -9.42
CA VAL A 238 0.39 -14.98 -8.51
C VAL A 238 1.42 -14.48 -7.50
N THR A 239 1.69 -13.18 -7.51
CA THR A 239 2.65 -12.54 -6.62
C THR A 239 2.22 -11.12 -6.28
N ASP A 240 2.37 -10.76 -5.01
CA ASP A 240 2.19 -9.39 -4.53
C ASP A 240 3.50 -8.58 -4.53
N ASP A 241 4.58 -9.14 -5.09
CA ASP A 241 5.82 -8.39 -5.30
C ASP A 241 5.56 -7.23 -6.27
N ARG A 242 6.18 -6.08 -6.02
CA ARG A 242 5.98 -4.85 -6.82
C ARG A 242 7.25 -4.35 -7.47
N LYS A 243 8.36 -5.05 -7.28
CA LYS A 243 9.66 -4.66 -7.83
C LYS A 243 9.65 -4.65 -9.35
N GLU A 244 10.54 -3.85 -9.91
CA GLU A 244 10.66 -3.62 -11.36
C GLU A 244 11.26 -4.80 -12.13
N ASP A 245 11.93 -5.71 -11.43
CA ASP A 245 12.46 -6.95 -12.01
C ASP A 245 11.37 -7.98 -12.28
N TRP A 246 10.26 -7.95 -11.55
CA TRP A 246 9.10 -8.80 -11.81
C TRP A 246 8.11 -8.21 -12.82
N TRP A 247 7.93 -6.88 -12.80
CA TRP A 247 6.87 -6.20 -13.53
C TRP A 247 7.38 -5.19 -14.56
N TRP A 248 6.81 -5.24 -15.76
CA TRP A 248 6.94 -4.15 -16.72
C TRP A 248 6.10 -2.95 -16.28
N ARG A 249 6.78 -1.89 -15.89
CA ARG A 249 6.16 -0.63 -15.48
C ARG A 249 6.57 0.49 -16.41
N GLU A 250 5.59 1.25 -16.88
CA GLU A 250 5.81 2.45 -17.69
C GLU A 250 4.98 3.58 -17.10
N GLN A 251 5.62 4.72 -16.85
CA GLN A 251 4.97 5.91 -16.27
C GLN A 251 4.11 5.68 -15.02
N GLY A 252 4.46 4.69 -14.18
CA GLY A 252 3.70 4.36 -12.97
C GLY A 252 2.51 3.42 -13.20
N LYS A 253 2.27 2.97 -14.43
CA LYS A 253 1.32 1.92 -14.78
C LYS A 253 2.03 0.58 -14.90
N THR A 254 1.40 -0.46 -14.35
CA THR A 254 1.87 -1.84 -14.53
C THR A 254 1.21 -2.40 -15.79
N ILE A 255 2.02 -2.76 -16.79
CA ILE A 255 1.52 -3.27 -18.07
C ILE A 255 1.37 -4.79 -18.02
N GLY A 256 2.30 -5.48 -17.38
CA GLY A 256 2.32 -6.95 -17.28
C GLY A 256 3.65 -7.47 -16.71
N PRO A 257 3.91 -8.77 -16.85
CA PRO A 257 5.21 -9.37 -16.51
C PRO A 257 6.36 -8.65 -17.20
N HIS A 258 7.53 -8.60 -16.56
CA HIS A 258 8.73 -8.09 -17.22
C HIS A 258 9.01 -8.89 -18.51
N PRO A 259 9.26 -8.26 -19.68
CA PRO A 259 9.30 -8.98 -20.97
C PRO A 259 10.37 -10.07 -21.02
N GLU A 260 11.52 -9.85 -20.37
CA GLU A 260 12.59 -10.86 -20.27
C GLU A 260 12.16 -12.13 -19.50
N LEU A 261 11.27 -12.04 -18.50
CA LEU A 261 10.74 -13.22 -17.81
C LEU A 261 9.88 -14.05 -18.77
N ALA A 262 8.95 -13.39 -19.48
CA ALA A 262 8.13 -14.06 -20.49
C ALA A 262 9.01 -14.71 -21.57
N ARG A 263 10.11 -14.05 -21.96
CA ARG A 263 11.05 -14.58 -22.95
C ARG A 263 11.81 -15.80 -22.45
N GLU A 264 12.32 -15.73 -21.22
CA GLU A 264 13.14 -16.79 -20.63
C GLU A 264 12.31 -18.05 -20.39
N ILE A 265 11.12 -17.94 -19.79
CA ILE A 265 10.27 -19.11 -19.50
C ILE A 265 9.77 -19.80 -20.77
N ARG A 266 9.52 -19.05 -21.86
CA ARG A 266 9.21 -19.65 -23.16
C ARG A 266 10.43 -20.36 -23.75
N ARG A 267 11.61 -19.73 -23.72
CA ARG A 267 12.84 -20.27 -24.30
C ARG A 267 13.30 -21.53 -23.58
N GLU A 268 13.29 -21.52 -22.25
CA GLU A 268 13.90 -22.56 -21.42
C GLU A 268 12.87 -23.59 -20.94
N GLY A 269 11.63 -23.15 -20.69
CA GLY A 269 10.52 -23.97 -20.21
C GLY A 269 9.53 -24.43 -21.28
N ALA A 270 9.67 -23.95 -22.53
CA ALA A 270 8.73 -24.22 -23.62
C ALA A 270 7.27 -23.82 -23.31
N VAL A 271 7.08 -22.81 -22.46
CA VAL A 271 5.79 -22.21 -22.11
C VAL A 271 5.28 -21.32 -23.26
N GLU A 272 4.05 -21.52 -23.68
CA GLU A 272 3.44 -20.78 -24.79
C GLU A 272 2.72 -19.52 -24.31
N LEU A 273 2.14 -19.56 -23.11
CA LEU A 273 1.42 -18.46 -22.48
C LEU A 273 1.85 -18.32 -21.01
N PHE A 274 2.48 -17.20 -20.68
CA PHE A 274 2.87 -16.84 -19.32
C PHE A 274 2.23 -15.50 -18.95
N TRP A 275 1.64 -15.42 -17.76
CA TRP A 275 1.11 -14.17 -17.22
C TRP A 275 1.29 -14.11 -15.70
N MET A 276 1.11 -12.91 -15.15
CA MET A 276 1.21 -12.64 -13.72
C MET A 276 0.00 -11.85 -13.23
N TYR A 277 -0.43 -12.14 -12.00
CA TYR A 277 -1.43 -11.36 -11.28
C TYR A 277 -0.94 -11.02 -9.87
N SER A 278 -1.36 -9.86 -9.37
CA SER A 278 -1.41 -9.64 -7.92
C SER A 278 -2.51 -10.48 -7.28
N SER A 279 -2.49 -10.64 -5.97
CA SER A 279 -3.58 -11.31 -5.23
C SER A 279 -4.93 -10.68 -5.57
N VAL A 280 -5.02 -9.34 -5.57
CA VAL A 280 -6.26 -8.60 -5.94
C VAL A 280 -6.75 -9.00 -7.33
N GLN A 281 -5.89 -8.91 -8.34
CA GLN A 281 -6.26 -9.25 -9.72
C GLN A 281 -6.67 -10.71 -9.83
N PHE A 282 -5.98 -11.61 -9.12
CA PHE A 282 -6.29 -13.03 -9.10
C PHE A 282 -7.70 -13.28 -8.59
N VAL A 283 -8.13 -12.67 -7.49
CA VAL A 283 -9.48 -12.88 -6.94
C VAL A 283 -10.57 -12.24 -7.80
N GLU A 284 -10.34 -11.03 -8.31
CA GLU A 284 -11.27 -10.37 -9.24
C GLU A 284 -11.52 -11.23 -10.50
N HIS A 285 -10.46 -11.82 -11.04
CA HIS A 285 -10.54 -12.67 -12.22
C HIS A 285 -11.11 -14.06 -11.89
N ALA A 286 -10.86 -14.60 -10.69
CA ALA A 286 -11.51 -15.82 -10.22
C ALA A 286 -13.04 -15.64 -10.11
N ASN A 287 -13.52 -14.51 -9.58
CA ASN A 287 -14.95 -14.17 -9.58
C ASN A 287 -15.52 -14.14 -11.00
N LYS A 288 -14.78 -13.54 -11.95
CA LYS A 288 -15.21 -13.41 -13.34
C LYS A 288 -15.26 -14.73 -14.11
N TYR A 289 -14.23 -15.58 -13.97
CA TYR A 289 -14.06 -16.78 -14.82
C TYR A 289 -14.52 -18.08 -14.15
N TYR A 290 -14.56 -18.12 -12.81
CA TYR A 290 -14.90 -19.32 -12.03
C TYR A 290 -16.10 -19.11 -11.10
N SER A 291 -16.75 -17.94 -11.17
CA SER A 291 -17.85 -17.56 -10.28
C SER A 291 -17.50 -17.79 -8.82
N ALA A 292 -16.25 -17.48 -8.44
CA ALA A 292 -15.90 -17.38 -7.04
C ALA A 292 -16.82 -16.34 -6.37
N ASN A 293 -17.25 -16.63 -5.14
CA ASN A 293 -18.15 -15.76 -4.38
C ASN A 293 -17.35 -14.86 -3.43
N VAL A 294 -16.30 -14.20 -3.95
CA VAL A 294 -15.51 -13.26 -3.14
C VAL A 294 -16.20 -11.90 -3.13
N SER A 295 -16.46 -11.38 -1.94
CA SER A 295 -17.13 -10.10 -1.71
C SER A 295 -16.24 -8.92 -2.14
N GLN A 296 -16.86 -7.77 -2.47
CA GLN A 296 -16.12 -6.55 -2.81
C GLN A 296 -15.33 -6.02 -1.60
N GLU A 297 -15.86 -6.24 -0.40
CA GLU A 297 -15.23 -5.94 0.87
C GLU A 297 -13.92 -6.74 1.02
N SER A 298 -13.95 -8.05 0.80
CA SER A 298 -12.73 -8.87 0.84
C SER A 298 -11.71 -8.48 -0.23
N VAL A 299 -12.14 -8.11 -1.44
CA VAL A 299 -11.24 -7.60 -2.47
C VAL A 299 -10.53 -6.32 -1.99
N ALA A 300 -11.25 -5.41 -1.35
CA ALA A 300 -10.68 -4.19 -0.79
C ALA A 300 -9.71 -4.47 0.38
N GLU A 301 -10.02 -5.43 1.26
CA GLU A 301 -9.12 -5.86 2.34
C GLU A 301 -7.82 -6.48 1.79
N ILE A 302 -7.93 -7.31 0.75
CA ILE A 302 -6.76 -7.88 0.05
C ILE A 302 -5.92 -6.77 -0.58
N GLU A 303 -6.56 -5.80 -1.23
CA GLU A 303 -5.86 -4.64 -1.80
C GLU A 303 -5.11 -3.84 -0.71
N GLN A 304 -5.74 -3.59 0.44
CA GLN A 304 -5.11 -2.89 1.56
C GLN A 304 -3.91 -3.66 2.09
N VAL A 305 -4.02 -4.96 2.34
CA VAL A 305 -2.90 -5.79 2.82
C VAL A 305 -1.75 -5.77 1.82
N THR A 306 -2.03 -5.99 0.54
CA THR A 306 -1.03 -5.94 -0.54
C THR A 306 -0.37 -4.55 -0.68
N LEU A 307 -1.09 -3.46 -0.38
CA LEU A 307 -0.55 -2.09 -0.35
C LEU A 307 0.29 -1.80 0.90
N SER A 308 -0.09 -2.41 2.03
CA SER A 308 0.55 -2.21 3.32
C SER A 308 1.80 -3.04 3.52
N ASP A 309 2.01 -4.14 2.78
CA ASP A 309 3.17 -5.02 2.93
C ASP A 309 4.46 -4.22 2.66
N PRO A 310 5.19 -3.85 3.71
CA PRO A 310 6.39 -3.09 3.55
C PRO A 310 7.49 -4.09 3.24
N THR A 311 8.03 -4.07 2.02
CA THR A 311 9.34 -4.67 1.73
C THR A 311 10.32 -4.41 2.89
N PRO A 312 11.27 -5.32 3.22
CA PRO A 312 12.03 -5.31 4.49
C PRO A 312 12.70 -3.99 4.92
N TRP A 313 12.88 -3.02 4.01
CA TRP A 313 13.31 -1.67 4.34
C TRP A 313 12.28 -0.87 5.17
N ALA A 314 10.99 -1.19 5.12
CA ALA A 314 9.99 -0.47 5.90
C ALA A 314 9.74 -1.06 7.30
N GLU A 315 10.25 -2.24 7.64
CA GLU A 315 10.44 -2.64 9.05
C GLU A 315 11.53 -1.78 9.72
N PHE A 316 12.58 -1.39 8.96
CA PHE A 316 13.63 -0.48 9.44
C PHE A 316 13.08 0.93 9.71
N TYR A 317 12.18 1.44 8.84
CA TYR A 317 11.53 2.74 9.04
C TYR A 317 10.33 2.70 10.00
N ALA A 318 9.59 1.59 10.09
CA ALA A 318 8.53 1.42 11.09
C ALA A 318 9.12 1.32 12.50
N GLY A 319 10.31 0.75 12.65
CA GLY A 319 11.13 0.83 13.87
C GLY A 319 11.60 2.26 14.22
N GLN A 320 11.65 3.16 13.24
CA GLN A 320 11.96 4.58 13.41
C GLN A 320 10.70 5.41 13.71
N LEU A 321 9.55 5.06 13.12
CA LEU A 321 8.25 5.69 13.39
C LEU A 321 7.69 5.32 14.76
N SER A 322 7.92 4.08 15.22
CA SER A 322 7.63 3.65 16.61
C SER A 322 8.61 4.23 17.64
N ARG A 323 9.71 4.85 17.18
CA ARG A 323 10.62 5.66 18.01
C ARG A 323 10.27 7.15 18.03
N LEU A 324 9.18 7.57 17.39
CA LEU A 324 8.55 8.86 17.66
C LEU A 324 7.79 8.81 19.00
N SER A 325 8.46 8.41 20.08
CA SER A 325 8.29 9.17 21.33
C SER A 325 8.65 10.59 20.94
N PHE A 326 7.79 11.59 21.16
CA PHE A 326 8.21 12.99 21.04
C PHE A 326 9.34 13.25 22.06
N PRO A 327 10.62 13.48 21.68
CA PRO A 327 11.62 13.88 22.63
C PRO A 327 12.07 15.30 22.32
N HIS A 328 12.17 16.09 23.38
CA HIS A 328 12.95 17.33 23.42
C HIS A 328 14.22 17.26 22.53
N ALA A 329 14.35 18.20 21.59
CA ALA A 329 15.53 18.33 20.75
C ALA A 329 16.50 19.37 21.32
N ALA A 330 17.71 18.91 21.67
CA ALA A 330 18.95 19.68 21.58
C ALA A 330 19.93 18.81 20.74
N GLY A 331 20.47 19.39 19.65
CA GLY A 331 21.09 18.69 18.50
C GLY A 331 22.57 18.28 18.65
N PRO A 332 23.41 18.26 17.56
CA PRO A 332 23.14 18.65 16.16
C PRO A 332 23.64 17.69 15.04
N SER A 333 22.89 17.76 13.92
CA SER A 333 23.16 17.49 12.48
C SER A 333 22.20 16.45 11.87
N GLU A 334 21.38 16.69 10.84
CA GLU A 334 20.98 17.87 10.05
C GLU A 334 19.49 17.65 9.69
N HIS A 335 18.59 18.34 10.38
CA HIS A 335 17.22 18.61 9.95
C HIS A 335 16.90 19.93 10.62
N ASP A 336 16.68 20.96 9.82
CA ASP A 336 16.30 22.26 10.33
C ASP A 336 14.77 22.39 10.31
N PRO A 337 14.06 22.11 11.42
CA PRO A 337 12.63 22.34 11.52
C PRO A 337 12.24 23.83 11.38
N LEU A 338 13.17 24.78 11.54
CA LEU A 338 12.90 26.17 11.17
C LEU A 338 12.79 26.33 9.65
N ALA A 339 13.57 25.59 8.86
CA ALA A 339 13.45 25.62 7.39
C ALA A 339 12.09 25.09 6.91
N ASP A 340 11.58 23.99 7.48
CA ASP A 340 10.23 23.47 7.16
C ASP A 340 9.10 24.40 7.65
N LEU A 341 9.28 25.11 8.77
CA LEU A 341 8.35 26.15 9.25
C LEU A 341 8.38 27.42 8.39
N VAL A 342 9.54 27.78 7.85
CA VAL A 342 9.73 28.91 6.92
C VAL A 342 9.10 28.59 5.57
N ASP A 343 9.28 27.37 5.06
CA ASP A 343 8.67 26.87 3.81
C ASP A 343 7.13 26.85 3.91
N ARG A 344 6.57 26.33 5.01
CA ARG A 344 5.11 26.29 5.21
C ARG A 344 4.46 27.67 5.32
N ARG A 345 5.08 28.62 6.04
CA ARG A 345 4.55 30.00 6.13
C ARG A 345 4.59 30.71 4.77
N ALA A 346 5.64 30.49 3.99
CA ALA A 346 5.74 31.03 2.64
C ALA A 346 4.65 30.43 1.72
N ILE A 347 4.40 29.12 1.84
CA ILE A 347 3.33 28.43 1.12
C ILE A 347 1.96 28.96 1.50
N ASP A 348 1.64 29.01 2.80
CA ASP A 348 0.35 29.51 3.29
C ASP A 348 0.13 30.97 2.85
N HIS A 349 1.18 31.79 2.85
CA HIS A 349 1.12 33.17 2.38
C HIS A 349 0.92 33.27 0.86
N ALA A 350 1.56 32.42 0.06
CA ALA A 350 1.36 32.37 -1.38
C ALA A 350 -0.05 31.88 -1.76
N VAL A 351 -0.56 30.85 -1.07
CA VAL A 351 -1.91 30.33 -1.25
C VAL A 351 -2.95 31.37 -0.81
N LYS A 352 -2.74 32.04 0.33
CA LYS A 352 -3.61 33.12 0.79
C LYS A 352 -3.69 34.26 -0.23
N ARG A 353 -2.55 34.75 -0.71
CA ARG A 353 -2.52 35.80 -1.75
C ARG A 353 -3.26 35.37 -3.02
N TRP A 354 -3.14 34.09 -3.38
CA TRP A 354 -3.85 33.52 -4.52
C TRP A 354 -5.37 33.47 -4.30
N LEU A 355 -5.83 33.07 -3.10
CA LEU A 355 -7.25 33.11 -2.74
C LEU A 355 -7.81 34.55 -2.72
N GLU A 356 -7.04 35.52 -2.20
CA GLU A 356 -7.41 36.94 -2.16
C GLU A 356 -7.49 37.58 -3.56
N HIS A 357 -6.90 36.96 -4.60
CA HIS A 357 -6.98 37.46 -5.96
C HIS A 357 -8.42 37.46 -6.52
N GLY A 358 -9.32 36.67 -5.92
CA GLY A 358 -10.76 36.68 -6.21
C GLY A 358 -11.53 37.90 -5.69
N GLY A 359 -10.90 38.77 -4.89
CA GLY A 359 -11.53 39.96 -4.31
C GLY A 359 -12.33 39.71 -3.02
N GLU A 360 -12.30 38.49 -2.49
CA GLU A 360 -12.99 38.08 -1.26
C GLU A 360 -12.04 38.14 -0.05
N PHE A 361 -12.61 38.36 1.14
CA PHE A 361 -11.84 38.42 2.38
C PHE A 361 -11.50 36.99 2.85
N VAL A 362 -10.21 36.69 2.97
CA VAL A 362 -9.70 35.39 3.43
C VAL A 362 -9.29 35.46 4.89
N GLU A 363 -10.08 34.83 5.76
CA GLU A 363 -9.74 34.65 7.17
C GLU A 363 -8.72 33.51 7.33
N SER A 364 -7.63 33.76 8.04
CA SER A 364 -6.59 32.75 8.31
C SER A 364 -6.80 32.10 9.66
N ASN A 365 -6.79 30.77 9.69
CA ASN A 365 -7.00 29.95 10.88
C ASN A 365 -5.77 29.07 11.16
N PRO A 366 -4.60 29.65 11.49
CA PRO A 366 -3.31 28.95 11.53
C PRO A 366 -3.20 27.87 12.63
N HIS A 367 -4.20 27.76 13.50
CA HIS A 367 -4.25 26.81 14.61
C HIS A 367 -5.52 25.96 14.62
N GLY A 368 -6.39 26.12 13.62
CA GLY A 368 -7.64 25.38 13.49
C GLY A 368 -7.70 24.58 12.19
N PHE A 369 -8.92 24.19 11.82
CA PHE A 369 -9.22 23.55 10.55
C PHE A 369 -10.55 24.13 10.06
N PRO A 370 -10.69 24.44 8.77
CA PRO A 370 -9.65 24.47 7.74
C PRO A 370 -8.65 25.64 7.92
N ASP A 371 -7.50 25.59 7.24
CA ASP A 371 -6.45 26.64 7.31
C ASP A 371 -6.94 28.04 6.91
N PHE A 372 -7.87 28.13 5.96
CA PHE A 372 -8.49 29.39 5.53
C PHE A 372 -10.01 29.27 5.42
N LEU A 373 -10.68 30.38 5.67
CA LEU A 373 -12.12 30.53 5.52
C LEU A 373 -12.40 31.74 4.63
N ILE A 374 -13.34 31.57 3.70
CA ILE A 374 -13.91 32.66 2.94
C ILE A 374 -15.41 32.66 3.21
N SER A 375 -15.92 33.78 3.70
CA SER A 375 -17.32 33.94 4.04
C SER A 375 -17.99 34.86 3.04
N SER A 376 -19.13 34.43 2.50
CA SER A 376 -19.98 35.23 1.62
C SER A 376 -21.42 35.09 2.08
N ASP A 377 -22.04 36.20 2.52
CA ASP A 377 -23.36 36.24 3.16
C ASP A 377 -23.51 35.23 4.32
N ASP A 378 -24.27 34.14 4.11
CA ASP A 378 -24.52 33.04 5.07
C ASP A 378 -23.66 31.79 4.77
N ASP A 379 -22.84 31.80 3.73
CA ASP A 379 -22.01 30.68 3.32
C ASP A 379 -20.55 30.81 3.76
N VAL A 380 -20.02 29.71 4.31
CA VAL A 380 -18.62 29.63 4.73
C VAL A 380 -17.91 28.54 3.92
N HIS A 381 -16.98 28.96 3.05
CA HIS A 381 -16.13 28.05 2.28
C HIS A 381 -14.81 27.83 3.00
N GLY A 382 -14.52 26.56 3.30
CA GLY A 382 -13.27 26.14 3.92
C GLY A 382 -12.18 25.72 2.94
N TYR A 383 -10.96 26.22 3.12
CA TYR A 383 -9.79 25.81 2.34
C TYR A 383 -8.68 25.25 3.24
N GLU A 384 -8.35 23.98 3.06
CA GLU A 384 -7.27 23.31 3.79
C GLU A 384 -6.03 23.18 2.89
N VAL A 385 -4.84 23.49 3.40
CA VAL A 385 -3.58 23.37 2.66
C VAL A 385 -2.80 22.13 3.09
N ALA A 386 -2.57 21.24 2.13
CA ALA A 386 -1.76 20.04 2.29
C ALA A 386 -0.49 20.13 1.44
N TYR A 387 0.67 20.22 2.08
CA TYR A 387 1.94 20.14 1.37
C TYR A 387 2.39 18.68 1.20
N LEU A 388 2.53 18.22 -0.04
CA LEU A 388 2.91 16.84 -0.38
C LEU A 388 4.23 16.82 -1.17
N ARG A 389 5.22 16.09 -0.65
CA ARG A 389 6.47 15.78 -1.35
C ARG A 389 6.33 14.42 -2.05
N GLN A 390 6.83 14.30 -3.30
CA GLN A 390 6.86 13.05 -4.09
C GLN A 390 5.47 12.54 -4.52
N ILE A 391 4.62 13.42 -5.05
CA ILE A 391 3.23 13.09 -5.41
C ILE A 391 3.10 11.90 -6.38
N ASP A 392 4.09 11.66 -7.27
CA ASP A 392 4.06 10.54 -8.23
C ASP A 392 4.33 9.16 -7.62
N ARG A 393 5.07 9.10 -6.50
CA ARG A 393 5.39 7.83 -5.83
C ARG A 393 4.50 7.56 -4.62
N LYS A 394 3.89 8.62 -4.08
CA LYS A 394 3.17 8.62 -2.80
C LYS A 394 2.11 9.73 -2.79
N VAL A 395 1.07 9.63 -3.61
CA VAL A 395 -0.23 10.11 -3.11
C VAL A 395 -0.52 9.20 -1.93
N SER A 396 -0.22 9.63 -0.70
CA SER A 396 -0.70 8.91 0.47
C SER A 396 -2.22 9.10 0.48
N PHE A 397 -2.92 8.20 -0.20
CA PHE A 397 -4.38 8.11 -0.20
C PHE A 397 -4.97 8.37 1.20
N PRO A 398 -4.35 7.90 2.31
CA PRO A 398 -4.81 8.23 3.66
C PRO A 398 -4.77 9.72 4.02
N ALA A 399 -3.71 10.47 3.67
CA ALA A 399 -3.57 11.87 4.10
C ALA A 399 -4.49 12.84 3.33
N VAL A 400 -4.79 12.52 2.08
CA VAL A 400 -5.77 13.25 1.26
C VAL A 400 -7.19 12.86 1.71
N ALA A 401 -7.46 11.56 1.84
CA ALA A 401 -8.77 11.06 2.28
C ALA A 401 -9.15 11.56 3.68
N ASN A 402 -8.21 11.58 4.65
CA ASN A 402 -8.49 12.07 6.00
C ASN A 402 -8.87 13.56 6.02
N ARG A 403 -8.26 14.38 5.16
CA ARG A 403 -8.61 15.80 5.06
C ARG A 403 -9.96 16.03 4.39
N LEU A 404 -10.25 15.28 3.32
CA LEU A 404 -11.55 15.32 2.67
C LEU A 404 -12.66 14.83 3.61
N LEU A 405 -12.41 13.73 4.35
CA LEU A 405 -13.32 13.22 5.37
C LEU A 405 -13.57 14.27 6.47
N ARG A 406 -12.51 14.92 6.95
CA ARG A 406 -12.65 15.97 7.96
C ARG A 406 -13.45 17.16 7.42
N GLY A 407 -13.13 17.64 6.21
CA GLY A 407 -13.90 18.70 5.54
C GLY A 407 -15.37 18.33 5.35
N TYR A 408 -15.64 17.08 4.97
CA TYR A 408 -17.00 16.56 4.87
C TYR A 408 -17.74 16.58 6.22
N ILE A 409 -17.10 16.18 7.32
CA ILE A 409 -17.69 16.25 8.66
C ILE A 409 -18.02 17.69 9.05
N GLU A 410 -17.14 18.65 8.77
CA GLU A 410 -17.40 20.08 9.02
C GLU A 410 -18.63 20.60 8.25
N ILE A 411 -18.84 20.13 7.02
CA ILE A 411 -20.05 20.44 6.24
C ILE A 411 -21.29 19.82 6.88
N GLN A 412 -21.24 18.53 7.24
CA GLN A 412 -22.38 17.84 7.84
C GLN A 412 -22.78 18.42 9.20
N GLU A 413 -21.82 18.94 9.96
CA GLU A 413 -22.07 19.58 11.24
C GLU A 413 -22.48 21.07 11.09
N GLY A 414 -22.68 21.55 9.85
CA GLY A 414 -23.17 22.90 9.55
C GLY A 414 -22.16 24.01 9.83
N ARG A 415 -20.87 23.68 9.97
CA ARG A 415 -19.79 24.65 10.22
C ARG A 415 -19.19 25.21 8.94
N LEU A 416 -19.29 24.47 7.84
CA LEU A 416 -18.91 24.92 6.50
C LEU A 416 -20.07 24.67 5.54
N SER A 417 -20.28 25.58 4.59
CA SER A 417 -21.18 25.34 3.46
C SER A 417 -20.48 24.53 2.36
N ASN A 418 -19.17 24.73 2.22
CA ASN A 418 -18.37 24.05 1.21
C ASN A 418 -16.91 23.86 1.67
N PHE A 419 -16.19 22.93 1.04
CA PHE A 419 -14.82 22.60 1.40
C PHE A 419 -13.97 22.31 0.15
N THR A 420 -12.78 22.91 0.11
CA THR A 420 -11.77 22.67 -0.92
C THR A 420 -10.44 22.28 -0.29
N LEU A 421 -9.85 21.20 -0.79
CA LEU A 421 -8.49 20.81 -0.41
C LEU A 421 -7.48 21.36 -1.42
N ILE A 422 -6.53 22.17 -0.96
CA ILE A 422 -5.41 22.69 -1.76
C ILE A 422 -4.18 21.83 -1.49
N ILE A 423 -3.72 21.09 -2.49
CA ILE A 423 -2.52 20.27 -2.45
C ILE A 423 -1.37 21.07 -3.07
N VAL A 424 -0.39 21.41 -2.26
CA VAL A 424 0.83 22.09 -2.69
C VAL A 424 1.93 21.05 -2.88
N ILE A 425 2.47 20.95 -4.10
CA ILE A 425 3.56 20.04 -4.44
C ILE A 425 4.88 20.78 -4.59
N THR A 426 5.97 20.03 -4.65
CA THR A 426 7.30 20.60 -4.92
C THR A 426 7.40 21.09 -6.36
N GLU A 427 8.21 22.13 -6.60
CA GLU A 427 8.51 22.63 -7.95
C GLU A 427 9.02 21.52 -8.89
N GLY A 428 9.88 20.62 -8.39
CA GLY A 428 10.37 19.48 -9.16
C GLY A 428 9.29 18.46 -9.53
N ASP A 429 8.27 18.27 -8.68
CA ASP A 429 7.11 17.44 -9.00
C ASP A 429 6.19 18.13 -10.01
N PHE A 430 5.96 19.44 -9.86
CA PHE A 430 5.17 20.25 -10.78
C PHE A 430 5.75 20.23 -12.19
N LEU A 431 7.04 20.56 -12.33
CA LEU A 431 7.73 20.56 -13.63
C LEU A 431 7.70 19.17 -14.26
N ARG A 432 7.87 18.11 -13.47
CA ARG A 432 7.82 16.74 -13.97
C ARG A 432 6.43 16.37 -14.48
N ILE A 433 5.36 16.66 -13.75
CA ILE A 433 3.98 16.37 -14.19
C ILE A 433 3.65 17.17 -15.45
N TRP A 434 4.02 18.45 -15.47
CA TRP A 434 3.84 19.34 -16.60
C TRP A 434 4.54 18.82 -17.86
N HIS A 435 5.83 18.44 -17.75
CA HIS A 435 6.62 17.96 -18.89
C HIS A 435 6.28 16.54 -19.36
N THR A 436 5.63 15.73 -18.52
CA THR A 436 5.29 14.33 -18.86
C THR A 436 3.82 14.13 -19.23
N GLU A 437 3.03 15.21 -19.35
CA GLU A 437 1.59 15.18 -19.65
C GLU A 437 0.77 14.27 -18.69
N ARG A 438 1.26 14.08 -17.46
CA ARG A 438 0.63 13.19 -16.45
C ARG A 438 -0.49 13.84 -15.65
N GLU A 439 -0.83 15.08 -15.95
CA GLU A 439 -1.90 15.82 -15.29
C GLU A 439 -3.23 15.03 -15.34
N SER A 440 -3.57 14.44 -16.49
CA SER A 440 -4.80 13.65 -16.65
C SER A 440 -4.84 12.42 -15.72
N GLU A 441 -3.71 11.75 -15.50
CA GLU A 441 -3.64 10.59 -14.61
C GLU A 441 -3.75 10.98 -13.14
N LEU A 442 -3.08 12.05 -12.73
CA LEU A 442 -3.20 12.61 -11.38
C LEU A 442 -4.64 13.04 -11.10
N SER A 443 -5.24 13.77 -12.05
CA SER A 443 -6.63 14.22 -12.02
C SER A 443 -7.59 13.03 -11.88
N GLN A 444 -7.46 11.98 -12.70
CA GLN A 444 -8.29 10.78 -12.58
C GLN A 444 -8.20 10.10 -11.21
N ARG A 445 -7.00 9.99 -10.64
CA ARG A 445 -6.80 9.39 -9.31
C ARG A 445 -7.46 10.21 -8.22
N LEU A 446 -7.25 11.53 -8.22
CA LEU A 446 -7.83 12.44 -7.25
C LEU A 446 -9.37 12.54 -7.40
N SER A 447 -9.90 12.55 -8.62
CA SER A 447 -11.35 12.52 -8.86
C SER A 447 -12.01 11.28 -8.26
N ARG A 448 -11.36 10.10 -8.28
CA ARG A 448 -11.91 8.89 -7.65
C ARG A 448 -12.05 9.03 -6.13
N ILE A 449 -11.13 9.74 -5.49
CA ILE A 449 -11.19 10.01 -4.05
C ILE A 449 -12.24 11.08 -3.77
N LEU A 450 -12.23 12.18 -4.54
CA LEU A 450 -13.19 13.27 -4.40
C LEU A 450 -14.63 12.76 -4.50
N ARG A 451 -14.94 11.84 -5.42
CA ARG A 451 -16.29 11.23 -5.53
C ARG A 451 -16.76 10.47 -4.30
N LYS A 452 -15.87 10.07 -3.38
CA LYS A 452 -16.24 9.38 -2.14
C LYS A 452 -16.70 10.34 -1.04
N TYR A 453 -16.45 11.63 -1.18
CA TYR A 453 -16.77 12.65 -0.19
C TYR A 453 -17.51 13.82 -0.86
N PRO A 454 -18.72 14.21 -0.44
CA PRO A 454 -19.45 15.34 -1.03
C PRO A 454 -18.86 16.67 -0.52
N VAL A 455 -17.62 16.93 -0.90
CA VAL A 455 -16.90 18.20 -0.71
C VAL A 455 -16.65 18.85 -2.07
N GLY A 456 -16.49 20.17 -2.11
CA GLY A 456 -16.49 21.00 -3.32
C GLY A 456 -15.41 20.65 -4.34
N ALA A 457 -14.14 20.71 -3.94
CA ALA A 457 -13.05 20.56 -4.90
C ALA A 457 -11.71 20.08 -4.30
N ILE A 458 -10.82 19.65 -5.20
CA ILE A 458 -9.38 19.50 -4.94
C ILE A 458 -8.63 20.38 -5.94
N ILE A 459 -7.73 21.21 -5.43
CA ILE A 459 -6.83 22.03 -6.25
C ILE A 459 -5.42 21.53 -6.03
N VAL A 460 -4.67 21.27 -7.09
CA VAL A 460 -3.25 20.92 -7.03
C VAL A 460 -2.44 22.04 -7.62
N GLY A 461 -1.37 22.45 -6.95
CA GLY A 461 -0.48 23.49 -7.46
C GLY A 461 0.88 23.49 -6.77
N THR A 462 1.76 24.41 -7.16
CA THR A 462 3.08 24.61 -6.57
C THR A 462 3.27 26.08 -6.25
N VAL A 463 4.24 26.42 -5.40
CA VAL A 463 4.69 27.81 -5.25
C VAL A 463 5.91 28.02 -6.13
N LEU A 464 5.84 28.95 -7.07
CA LEU A 464 6.94 29.38 -7.93
C LEU A 464 7.12 30.88 -7.75
N SER A 465 8.34 31.33 -7.45
CA SER A 465 8.64 32.76 -7.28
C SER A 465 7.69 33.48 -6.32
N GLU A 466 7.35 32.84 -5.18
CA GLU A 466 6.39 33.30 -4.16
C GLU A 466 4.91 33.38 -4.59
N GLU A 467 4.55 32.87 -5.76
CA GLU A 467 3.16 32.81 -6.23
C GLU A 467 2.68 31.36 -6.31
N PHE A 468 1.44 31.11 -5.89
CA PHE A 468 0.82 29.80 -6.05
C PHE A 468 0.32 29.64 -7.49
N GLN A 469 0.81 28.60 -8.16
CA GLN A 469 0.51 28.25 -9.54
C GLN A 469 -0.31 26.97 -9.57
N VAL A 470 -1.52 27.04 -10.12
CA VAL A 470 -2.43 25.90 -10.22
C VAL A 470 -1.99 24.97 -11.34
N LEU A 471 -1.89 23.69 -11.03
CA LEU A 471 -1.63 22.60 -11.97
C LEU A 471 -2.93 21.93 -12.43
N ALA A 472 -3.85 21.68 -11.50
CA ALA A 472 -5.11 21.00 -11.78
C ALA A 472 -6.21 21.47 -10.82
N HIS A 473 -7.43 21.62 -11.33
CA HIS A 473 -8.62 21.90 -10.53
C HIS A 473 -9.67 20.82 -10.77
N LEU A 474 -10.10 20.16 -9.71
CA LEU A 474 -11.00 19.02 -9.73
C LEU A 474 -12.24 19.35 -8.92
N GLU A 475 -13.34 19.64 -9.60
CA GLU A 475 -14.62 19.89 -8.96
C GLU A 475 -15.40 18.58 -8.78
N ASN A 476 -16.19 18.53 -7.71
CA ASN A 476 -17.05 17.39 -7.46
C ASN A 476 -18.37 17.54 -8.25
N PRO A 477 -18.65 16.66 -9.24
CA PRO A 477 -19.82 16.80 -10.08
C PRO A 477 -21.14 16.60 -9.32
N ALA A 478 -21.12 15.99 -8.13
CA ALA A 478 -22.32 15.79 -7.30
C ALA A 478 -22.83 17.07 -6.61
N ILE A 479 -22.12 18.21 -6.76
CA ILE A 479 -22.45 19.50 -6.13
C ILE A 479 -22.92 20.53 -7.18
N GLY A 480 -22.99 20.15 -8.47
CA GLY A 480 -23.14 21.07 -9.60
C GLY A 480 -24.34 20.87 -10.54
N GLU A 481 -25.34 20.05 -10.19
CA GLU A 481 -26.63 20.04 -10.91
C GLU A 481 -27.79 20.09 -9.91
N ASP A 482 -28.27 21.30 -9.67
CA ASP A 482 -29.63 21.70 -9.27
C ASP A 482 -30.50 20.65 -8.56
N ASP A 483 -30.54 20.77 -7.23
CA ASP A 483 -31.82 20.85 -6.51
C ASP A 483 -32.63 22.04 -7.07
N ILE A 484 -33.28 21.85 -8.21
CA ILE A 484 -34.35 22.72 -8.71
C ILE A 484 -35.52 21.83 -9.15
N TYR A 485 -36.46 21.69 -8.20
CA TYR A 485 -37.82 21.12 -8.24
C TYR A 485 -38.04 19.60 -8.23
#